data_AF-A0A511JQ18-F1
#
_entry.id   AF-A0A511JQ18-F1
#
_cell.length_a   1.000
_cell.length_b   1.000
_cell.length_c   1.000
_cell.angle_alpha   90.00
_cell.angle_beta   90.00
_cell.angle_gamma   90.00
#
_symmetry.space_group_name_H-M   'P 1'
#
loop_
_entity.id
_entity.type
_entity.pdbx_description
1 polymer ?
#
loop_
_entity_poly.entity_id
_entity_poly.type
_entity_poly.pdbx_seq_one_letter_code
_entity_poly.pdbx_strand_id
1 'polypeptide(L)'
;MHDDSTFPDVLPMLAVGRHRDPRDGGCLMEWVSVLAGERWSDHPACTHPLLAHLARSVNDRVSDASRHALLDLAPLLAGARSGVPSWSLEIAVVTVRHALRRAGALDGRELAVALMTLDRLLAPPDGREPAEMRAATAEALATVPTAAAWAEDFTRAMGPPRHVRGLTRGIVDASVTTVSASSDADDALVSMLTDAVLTYQELTVGGAVASDRSRGTTPERLHGTPRGTGPALSVAAAQG
;
A
#
# COMPACT_ATOMS: atom_id res chain seq x y z
N MET A 1 -32.81 -12.84 25.14
CA MET A 1 -32.13 -11.70 24.49
C MET A 1 -30.75 -12.21 24.11
N HIS A 2 -30.51 -12.46 22.83
CA HIS A 2 -29.15 -12.65 22.37
C HIS A 2 -28.49 -11.28 22.39
N ASP A 3 -27.35 -11.20 23.04
CA ASP A 3 -26.51 -10.02 22.99
C ASP A 3 -25.99 -9.92 21.55
N ASP A 4 -26.52 -8.96 20.80
CA ASP A 4 -26.11 -8.62 19.43
C ASP A 4 -24.84 -7.73 19.44
N SER A 5 -24.18 -7.58 20.58
CA SER A 5 -22.89 -6.90 20.66
C SER A 5 -21.87 -7.61 19.77
N THR A 6 -21.49 -6.92 18.70
CA THR A 6 -20.47 -7.36 17.74
C THR A 6 -19.06 -7.33 18.35
N PHE A 7 -18.94 -6.74 19.55
CA PHE A 7 -17.73 -6.68 20.34
C PHE A 7 -17.69 -7.81 21.37
N PRO A 8 -16.60 -8.58 21.44
CA PRO A 8 -16.47 -9.67 22.40
C PRO A 8 -16.26 -9.13 23.82
N ASP A 9 -16.81 -9.85 24.81
CA ASP A 9 -16.64 -9.55 26.26
C ASP A 9 -15.23 -9.86 26.81
N VAL A 10 -14.23 -9.98 25.95
CA VAL A 10 -12.85 -10.29 26.31
C VAL A 10 -11.91 -9.17 25.89
N LEU A 11 -10.91 -8.91 26.72
CA LEU A 11 -9.84 -7.96 26.37
C LEU A 11 -9.01 -8.50 25.20
N PRO A 12 -8.55 -7.64 24.29
CA PRO A 12 -7.76 -8.06 23.14
C PRO A 12 -6.43 -8.66 23.57
N MET A 13 -6.25 -9.95 23.29
CA MET A 13 -4.99 -10.66 23.48
C MET A 13 -4.46 -11.07 22.10
N LEU A 14 -3.23 -10.64 21.79
CA LEU A 14 -2.61 -10.95 20.51
C LEU A 14 -1.87 -12.29 20.53
N ALA A 15 -2.22 -13.15 19.57
CA ALA A 15 -1.67 -14.49 19.41
C ALA A 15 -1.22 -14.75 17.96
N VAL A 16 -0.39 -15.77 17.77
CA VAL A 16 0.16 -16.16 16.46
C VAL A 16 -0.86 -16.93 15.66
N GLY A 17 -0.98 -16.61 14.37
CA GLY A 17 -1.81 -17.34 13.42
C GLY A 17 -3.30 -16.96 13.48
N ARG A 18 -4.13 -17.81 12.89
CA ARG A 18 -5.57 -17.57 12.71
C ARG A 18 -6.39 -18.28 13.78
N HIS A 19 -7.39 -17.60 14.30
CA HIS A 19 -8.25 -18.06 15.39
C HIS A 19 -9.70 -18.14 14.94
N ARG A 20 -10.44 -19.10 15.49
CA ARG A 20 -11.89 -19.26 15.19
C ARG A 20 -12.76 -18.49 16.16
N ASP A 21 -12.24 -18.18 17.34
CA ASP A 21 -12.97 -17.59 18.45
C ASP A 21 -12.10 -16.54 19.16
N PRO A 22 -12.62 -15.34 19.49
CA PRO A 22 -11.87 -14.31 20.20
C PRO A 22 -11.33 -14.73 21.57
N ARG A 23 -11.95 -15.75 22.20
CA ARG A 23 -11.55 -16.26 23.52
C ARG A 23 -10.25 -17.07 23.46
N ASP A 24 -9.87 -17.55 22.28
CA ASP A 24 -8.59 -18.26 22.06
C ASP A 24 -7.42 -17.29 21.86
N GLY A 25 -7.68 -15.97 21.94
CA GLY A 25 -6.80 -14.92 21.43
C GLY A 25 -7.08 -14.63 19.95
N GLY A 26 -6.39 -13.64 19.40
CA GLY A 26 -6.53 -13.29 17.98
C GLY A 26 -5.26 -12.66 17.43
N CYS A 27 -5.00 -12.78 16.13
CA CYS A 27 -4.00 -11.94 15.49
C CYS A 27 -4.49 -10.49 15.45
N LEU A 28 -3.56 -9.55 15.22
CA LEU A 28 -3.89 -8.13 15.10
C LEU A 28 -5.07 -7.88 14.15
N MET A 29 -5.12 -8.57 13.01
CA MET A 29 -6.15 -8.30 12.00
C MET A 29 -7.54 -8.79 12.38
N GLU A 30 -7.64 -9.82 13.22
CA GLU A 30 -8.93 -10.26 13.77
C GLU A 30 -9.51 -9.20 14.70
N TRP A 31 -8.68 -8.60 15.55
CA TRP A 31 -9.09 -7.47 16.40
C TRP A 31 -9.42 -6.21 15.61
N VAL A 32 -8.69 -5.94 14.53
CA VAL A 32 -9.02 -4.86 13.59
C VAL A 32 -10.38 -5.09 12.93
N SER A 33 -10.71 -6.33 12.57
CA SER A 33 -12.02 -6.66 11.99
C SER A 33 -13.16 -6.31 12.96
N VAL A 34 -13.01 -6.67 14.24
CA VAL A 34 -13.99 -6.34 15.30
C VAL A 34 -14.08 -4.82 15.49
N LEU A 35 -12.93 -4.13 15.55
CA LEU A 35 -12.89 -2.68 15.73
C LEU A 35 -13.61 -1.93 14.60
N ALA A 36 -13.54 -2.46 13.38
CA ALA A 36 -14.24 -1.93 12.22
C ALA A 36 -15.73 -2.35 12.13
N GLY A 37 -16.24 -3.13 13.09
CA GLY A 37 -17.60 -3.67 13.08
C GLY A 37 -17.80 -4.77 12.03
N GLU A 38 -16.73 -5.39 11.54
CA GLU A 38 -16.78 -6.51 10.61
C GLU A 38 -16.89 -7.85 11.35
N ARG A 39 -17.17 -8.92 10.59
CA ARG A 39 -17.11 -10.29 11.14
C ARG A 39 -15.66 -10.63 11.48
N TRP A 40 -15.46 -11.35 12.59
CA TRP A 40 -14.16 -11.90 13.01
C TRP A 40 -13.43 -12.57 11.84
N SER A 41 -12.32 -11.95 11.42
CA SER A 41 -11.54 -12.39 10.27
C SER A 41 -10.12 -11.82 10.33
N ASP A 42 -9.13 -12.65 10.02
CA ASP A 42 -7.74 -12.22 9.82
C ASP A 42 -7.53 -11.57 8.43
N HIS A 43 -8.59 -11.51 7.61
CA HIS A 43 -8.63 -10.82 6.32
C HIS A 43 -9.80 -9.83 6.29
N PRO A 44 -9.79 -8.76 7.09
CA PRO A 44 -10.87 -7.79 7.08
C PRO A 44 -10.91 -6.99 5.77
N ALA A 45 -12.10 -6.54 5.38
CA ALA A 45 -12.32 -5.71 4.20
C ALA A 45 -11.98 -4.22 4.46
N CYS A 46 -11.93 -3.81 5.72
CA CYS A 46 -11.59 -2.45 6.16
C CYS A 46 -10.10 -2.11 5.99
N THR A 47 -9.24 -3.10 5.76
CA THR A 47 -7.79 -2.92 5.60
C THR A 47 -7.34 -3.35 4.20
N HIS A 48 -6.44 -2.58 3.59
CA HIS A 48 -5.85 -2.92 2.31
C HIS A 48 -5.18 -4.31 2.34
N PRO A 49 -5.44 -5.21 1.37
CA PRO A 49 -5.04 -6.62 1.47
C PRO A 49 -3.54 -6.86 1.70
N LEU A 50 -2.67 -6.07 1.07
CA LEU A 50 -1.23 -6.19 1.28
C LEU A 50 -0.78 -5.68 2.65
N LEU A 51 -1.46 -4.66 3.19
CA LEU A 51 -1.15 -4.13 4.53
C LEU A 51 -1.61 -5.12 5.60
N ALA A 52 -2.79 -5.73 5.42
CA ALA A 52 -3.26 -6.83 6.27
C ALA A 52 -2.34 -8.07 6.19
N HIS A 53 -1.77 -8.36 5.01
CA HIS A 53 -0.75 -9.42 4.84
C HIS A 53 0.53 -9.11 5.63
N LEU A 54 1.06 -7.89 5.52
CA LEU A 54 2.22 -7.45 6.30
C LEU A 54 1.94 -7.51 7.80
N ALA A 55 0.80 -6.98 8.25
CA ALA A 55 0.39 -6.96 9.66
C ALA A 55 0.36 -8.36 10.28
N ARG A 56 -0.23 -9.34 9.59
CA ARG A 56 -0.20 -10.74 10.05
C ARG A 56 1.20 -11.33 10.07
N SER A 57 1.98 -11.07 9.03
CA SER A 57 3.35 -11.58 8.94
C SER A 57 4.24 -11.05 10.06
N VAL A 58 4.07 -9.78 10.45
CA VAL A 58 4.72 -9.15 11.60
C VAL A 58 4.19 -9.73 12.92
N ASN A 59 2.86 -9.78 13.10
CA ASN A 59 2.20 -10.37 14.28
C ASN A 59 2.74 -11.76 14.62
N ASP A 60 2.93 -12.60 13.59
CA ASP A 60 3.35 -14.00 13.74
C ASP A 60 4.85 -14.16 14.03
N ARG A 61 5.65 -13.10 13.87
CA ARG A 61 7.13 -13.16 13.98
C ARG A 61 7.69 -12.38 15.16
N VAL A 62 6.94 -11.41 15.70
CA VAL A 62 7.36 -10.71 16.91
C VAL A 62 7.11 -11.55 18.15
N SER A 63 7.92 -11.34 19.20
CA SER A 63 7.70 -11.97 20.50
C SER A 63 6.35 -11.57 21.12
N ASP A 64 5.89 -12.35 22.10
CA ASP A 64 4.64 -12.06 22.83
C ASP A 64 4.68 -10.69 23.52
N ALA A 65 5.84 -10.26 24.01
CA ALA A 65 6.02 -8.96 24.65
C ALA A 65 5.79 -7.82 23.65
N SER A 66 6.42 -7.89 22.48
CA SER A 66 6.32 -6.87 21.43
C SER A 66 4.98 -6.92 20.70
N ARG A 67 4.34 -8.09 20.62
CA ARG A 67 3.04 -8.24 19.94
C ARG A 67 1.99 -7.32 20.51
N HIS A 68 1.95 -7.13 21.84
CA HIS A 68 0.97 -6.23 22.47
C HIS A 68 1.06 -4.78 21.97
N ALA A 69 2.26 -4.28 21.63
CA ALA A 69 2.44 -2.94 21.08
C ALA A 69 1.78 -2.76 19.70
N LEU A 70 1.51 -3.86 18.98
CA LEU A 70 0.80 -3.79 17.69
C LEU A 70 -0.65 -3.32 17.83
N LEU A 71 -1.26 -3.46 19.01
CA LEU A 71 -2.64 -3.00 19.27
C LEU A 71 -2.78 -1.48 19.09
N ASP A 72 -1.71 -0.71 19.31
CA ASP A 72 -1.71 0.75 19.10
C ASP A 72 -1.94 1.11 17.62
N LEU A 73 -1.62 0.19 16.70
CA LEU A 73 -1.85 0.36 15.27
C LEU A 73 -3.25 -0.06 14.82
N ALA A 74 -4.01 -0.77 15.66
CA ALA A 74 -5.32 -1.33 15.28
C ALA A 74 -6.33 -0.26 14.80
N PRO A 75 -6.48 0.91 15.47
CA PRO A 75 -7.38 1.97 14.99
C PRO A 75 -6.98 2.51 13.61
N LEU A 76 -5.68 2.60 13.34
CA LEU A 76 -5.17 3.09 12.06
C LEU A 76 -5.42 2.09 10.94
N LEU A 77 -5.27 0.79 11.23
CA LEU A 77 -5.52 -0.30 10.29
C LEU A 77 -7.02 -0.47 9.95
N ALA A 78 -7.91 -0.21 10.92
CA ALA A 78 -9.36 -0.30 10.74
C ALA A 78 -9.93 0.71 9.74
N GLY A 79 -9.22 1.80 9.46
CA GLY A 79 -9.59 2.81 8.47
C GLY A 79 -8.81 2.71 7.15
N ALA A 80 -7.91 1.74 7.01
CA ALA A 80 -6.94 1.69 5.94
C ALA A 80 -7.48 1.03 4.65
N ARG A 81 -8.64 1.47 4.15
CA ARG A 81 -9.28 0.92 2.96
C ARG A 81 -8.99 1.75 1.71
N SER A 82 -8.46 1.09 0.66
CA SER A 82 -8.37 1.69 -0.68
C SER A 82 -8.31 0.64 -1.78
N GLY A 83 -8.73 1.04 -2.98
CA GLY A 83 -8.64 0.25 -4.20
C GLY A 83 -7.59 0.76 -5.19
N VAL A 84 -6.70 1.67 -4.77
CA VAL A 84 -5.70 2.28 -5.65
C VAL A 84 -4.54 1.29 -5.84
N PRO A 85 -4.32 0.75 -7.06
CA PRO A 85 -3.35 -0.33 -7.25
C PRO A 85 -1.91 0.02 -6.89
N SER A 86 -1.50 1.29 -7.08
CA SER A 86 -0.14 1.74 -6.78
C SER A 86 0.20 1.69 -5.29
N TRP A 87 -0.78 1.70 -4.38
CA TRP A 87 -0.50 1.70 -2.94
C TRP A 87 0.11 0.37 -2.48
N SER A 88 -0.17 -0.74 -3.19
CA SER A 88 0.55 -2.00 -2.97
C SER A 88 2.05 -1.88 -3.26
N LEU A 89 2.44 -1.05 -4.23
CA LEU A 89 3.84 -0.83 -4.56
C LEU A 89 4.51 0.02 -3.47
N GLU A 90 3.83 1.07 -2.98
CA GLU A 90 4.36 1.92 -1.89
C GLU A 90 4.58 1.14 -0.60
N ILE A 91 3.62 0.29 -0.20
CA ILE A 91 3.79 -0.60 0.97
C ILE A 91 5.02 -1.49 0.78
N ALA A 92 5.19 -2.09 -0.41
CA ALA A 92 6.34 -2.95 -0.70
C ALA A 92 7.67 -2.16 -0.72
N VAL A 93 7.68 -0.91 -1.16
CA VAL A 93 8.88 -0.04 -1.09
C VAL A 93 9.30 0.17 0.37
N VAL A 94 8.35 0.46 1.26
CA VAL A 94 8.64 0.61 2.70
C VAL A 94 9.28 -0.66 3.27
N THR A 95 8.70 -1.84 2.99
CA THR A 95 9.25 -3.11 3.52
C THR A 95 10.66 -3.39 3.00
N VAL A 96 10.91 -3.15 1.71
CA VAL A 96 12.25 -3.37 1.12
C VAL A 96 13.28 -2.41 1.69
N ARG A 97 12.94 -1.13 1.89
CA ARG A 97 13.85 -0.17 2.52
C ARG A 97 14.24 -0.58 3.94
N HIS A 98 13.29 -1.12 4.71
CA HIS A 98 13.57 -1.69 6.03
C HIS A 98 14.48 -2.92 5.97
N ALA A 99 14.26 -3.79 4.99
CA ALA A 99 15.07 -4.98 4.78
C ALA A 99 16.50 -4.66 4.32
N LEU A 100 16.68 -3.70 3.41
CA LEU A 100 17.98 -3.27 2.90
C LEU A 100 18.92 -2.76 3.99
N ARG A 101 18.38 -2.08 5.01
CA ARG A 101 19.16 -1.62 6.18
C ARG A 101 19.76 -2.77 7.01
N ARG A 102 19.26 -3.99 6.83
CA ARG A 102 19.64 -5.20 7.59
C ARG A 102 20.18 -6.30 6.69
N ALA A 103 20.27 -6.06 5.38
CA ALA A 103 20.63 -7.07 4.41
C ALA A 103 22.11 -7.47 4.52
N GLY A 104 22.37 -8.77 4.50
CA GLY A 104 23.70 -9.31 4.19
C GLY A 104 24.00 -9.26 2.70
N ALA A 105 25.21 -9.72 2.32
CA ALA A 105 25.67 -9.65 0.93
C ALA A 105 24.83 -10.47 -0.09
N LEU A 106 24.20 -11.57 0.34
CA LEU A 106 23.38 -12.43 -0.53
C LEU A 106 21.99 -11.84 -0.75
N ASP A 107 21.26 -11.53 0.33
CA ASP A 107 19.90 -10.95 0.27
C ASP A 107 19.89 -9.54 -0.34
N GLY A 108 20.97 -8.77 -0.18
CA GLY A 108 21.04 -7.38 -0.65
C GLY A 108 20.85 -7.24 -2.16
N ARG A 109 21.27 -8.23 -2.97
CA ARG A 109 21.10 -8.21 -4.44
C ARG A 109 19.64 -8.32 -4.84
N GLU A 110 18.92 -9.27 -4.25
CA GLU A 110 17.51 -9.51 -4.53
C GLU A 110 16.65 -8.32 -4.07
N LEU A 111 16.94 -7.78 -2.88
CA LEU A 111 16.26 -6.60 -2.35
C LEU A 111 16.54 -5.34 -3.18
N ALA A 112 17.77 -5.16 -3.68
CA ALA A 112 18.09 -4.06 -4.58
C ALA A 112 17.32 -4.16 -5.91
N VAL A 113 17.27 -5.35 -6.52
CA VAL A 113 16.45 -5.60 -7.73
C VAL A 113 14.97 -5.32 -7.45
N ALA A 114 14.45 -5.78 -6.31
CA ALA A 114 13.07 -5.53 -5.90
C ALA A 114 12.79 -4.02 -5.79
N LEU A 115 13.65 -3.25 -5.12
CA LEU A 115 13.47 -1.82 -4.96
C LEU A 115 13.51 -1.07 -6.30
N MET A 116 14.48 -1.38 -7.17
CA MET A 116 14.57 -0.77 -8.51
C MET A 116 13.35 -1.11 -9.38
N THR A 117 12.85 -2.35 -9.27
CA THR A 117 11.64 -2.78 -9.97
C THR A 117 10.41 -2.02 -9.49
N LEU A 118 10.24 -1.86 -8.17
CA LEU A 118 9.15 -1.10 -7.59
C LEU A 118 9.20 0.38 -8.00
N ASP A 119 10.38 1.02 -7.96
CA ASP A 119 10.54 2.42 -8.36
C ASP A 119 10.14 2.66 -9.82
N ARG A 120 10.54 1.75 -10.72
CA ARG A 120 10.15 1.79 -12.14
C ARG A 120 8.66 1.60 -12.34
N LEU A 121 8.03 0.69 -11.58
CA LEU A 121 6.57 0.50 -11.64
C LEU A 121 5.81 1.70 -11.07
N LEU A 122 6.43 2.46 -10.17
CA LEU A 122 5.91 3.70 -9.60
C LEU A 122 6.20 4.94 -10.45
N ALA A 123 7.06 4.86 -11.49
CA ALA A 123 7.36 6.02 -12.33
C ALA A 123 6.12 6.57 -13.06
N PRO A 124 5.28 5.76 -13.74
CA PRO A 124 4.07 6.26 -14.38
C PRO A 124 3.05 6.93 -13.43
N PRO A 125 2.67 6.36 -12.27
CA PRO A 125 1.75 7.04 -11.35
C PRO A 125 2.33 8.31 -10.72
N ASP A 126 3.66 8.46 -10.66
CA ASP A 126 4.32 9.69 -10.23
C ASP A 126 4.45 10.75 -11.33
N GLY A 127 4.16 10.40 -12.59
CA GLY A 127 4.47 11.25 -13.74
C GLY A 127 5.98 11.39 -14.01
N ARG A 128 6.79 10.44 -13.54
CA ARG A 128 8.24 10.37 -13.80
C ARG A 128 8.55 9.56 -15.05
N GLU A 129 9.68 9.88 -15.68
CA GLU A 129 10.23 9.04 -16.74
C GLU A 129 10.73 7.69 -16.18
N PRO A 130 10.62 6.56 -16.92
CA PRO A 130 11.03 5.24 -16.41
C PRO A 130 12.52 5.09 -16.02
N ALA A 131 13.37 6.02 -16.47
CA ALA A 131 14.79 6.08 -16.14
C ALA A 131 15.09 7.00 -14.94
N GLU A 132 14.14 7.83 -14.53
CA GLU A 132 14.29 8.74 -13.40
C GLU A 132 13.98 8.00 -12.10
N MET A 133 14.94 7.92 -11.19
CA MET A 133 14.82 7.22 -9.92
C MET A 133 14.46 8.17 -8.78
N ARG A 134 13.57 7.77 -7.86
CA ARG A 134 13.27 8.60 -6.67
C ARG A 134 14.53 8.78 -5.82
N ALA A 135 14.67 9.97 -5.21
CA ALA A 135 15.77 10.25 -4.28
C ALA A 135 15.81 9.26 -3.10
N ALA A 136 14.66 8.91 -2.53
CA ALA A 136 14.57 7.92 -1.44
C ALA A 136 15.00 6.51 -1.87
N THR A 137 14.79 6.14 -3.14
CA THR A 137 15.27 4.88 -3.71
C THR A 137 16.79 4.92 -3.85
N ALA A 138 17.33 6.02 -4.39
CA ALA A 138 18.78 6.22 -4.53
C ALA A 138 19.50 6.13 -3.17
N GLU A 139 18.95 6.79 -2.16
CA GLU A 139 19.47 6.79 -0.79
C GLU A 139 19.50 5.37 -0.20
N ALA A 140 18.42 4.60 -0.36
CA ALA A 140 18.36 3.22 0.13
C ALA A 140 19.35 2.30 -0.60
N LEU A 141 19.53 2.45 -1.91
CA LEU A 141 20.52 1.66 -2.66
C LEU A 141 21.97 2.03 -2.28
N ALA A 142 22.22 3.27 -1.85
CA ALA A 142 23.52 3.70 -1.39
C ALA A 142 23.99 2.98 -0.11
N THR A 143 23.09 2.35 0.66
CA THR A 143 23.47 1.52 1.81
C THR A 143 24.04 0.16 1.40
N VAL A 144 23.87 -0.25 0.14
CA VAL A 144 24.30 -1.56 -0.39
C VAL A 144 24.98 -1.42 -1.77
N PRO A 145 26.05 -0.61 -1.91
CA PRO A 145 26.57 -0.18 -3.22
C PRO A 145 26.97 -1.34 -4.15
N THR A 146 27.59 -2.38 -3.62
CA THR A 146 27.98 -3.58 -4.41
C THR A 146 26.76 -4.34 -4.94
N ALA A 147 25.71 -4.45 -4.13
CA ALA A 147 24.47 -5.11 -4.54
C ALA A 147 23.68 -4.25 -5.53
N ALA A 148 23.66 -2.92 -5.33
CA ALA A 148 23.02 -1.96 -6.20
C ALA A 148 23.64 -1.95 -7.61
N ALA A 149 24.97 -1.92 -7.72
CA ALA A 149 25.66 -1.99 -9.01
C ALA A 149 25.32 -3.28 -9.77
N TRP A 150 25.34 -4.42 -9.07
CA TRP A 150 24.93 -5.70 -9.67
C TRP A 150 23.45 -5.70 -10.10
N ALA A 151 22.56 -5.17 -9.25
CA ALA A 151 21.12 -5.11 -9.52
C ALA A 151 20.80 -4.21 -10.72
N GLU A 152 21.57 -3.13 -10.92
CA GLU A 152 21.44 -2.26 -12.08
C GLU A 152 21.76 -3.01 -13.37
N ASP A 153 22.90 -3.69 -13.43
CA ASP A 153 23.30 -4.49 -14.59
C ASP A 153 22.29 -5.61 -14.89
N PHE A 154 21.83 -6.30 -13.85
CA PHE A 154 20.82 -7.35 -13.96
C PHE A 154 19.49 -6.81 -14.50
N THR A 155 18.99 -5.71 -13.92
CA THR A 155 17.71 -5.10 -14.29
C THR A 155 17.77 -4.52 -15.71
N ARG A 156 18.93 -4.00 -16.12
CA ARG A 156 19.17 -3.53 -17.50
C ARG A 156 19.14 -4.69 -18.50
N ALA A 157 19.72 -5.83 -18.16
CA ALA A 157 19.73 -7.02 -19.01
C ALA A 157 18.34 -7.68 -19.12
N MET A 158 17.58 -7.74 -18.02
CA MET A 158 16.28 -8.43 -17.99
C MET A 158 15.12 -7.58 -18.54
N GLY A 159 15.22 -6.26 -18.50
CA GLY A 159 14.15 -5.36 -18.93
C GLY A 159 12.96 -5.32 -17.95
N PRO A 160 11.80 -4.77 -18.36
CA PRO A 160 10.64 -4.64 -17.48
C PRO A 160 10.03 -6.00 -17.12
N PRO A 161 9.47 -6.16 -15.91
CA PRO A 161 8.88 -7.43 -15.48
C PRO A 161 7.67 -7.79 -16.35
N ARG A 162 7.64 -9.03 -16.83
CA ARG A 162 6.53 -9.55 -17.66
C ARG A 162 5.29 -9.93 -16.85
N HIS A 163 5.47 -10.27 -15.57
CA HIS A 163 4.39 -10.68 -14.67
C HIS A 163 4.54 -9.95 -13.33
N VAL A 164 3.58 -9.07 -13.02
CA VAL A 164 3.54 -8.30 -11.76
C VAL A 164 2.57 -8.87 -10.73
N ARG A 165 1.77 -9.89 -11.11
CA ARG A 165 0.81 -10.52 -10.21
C ARG A 165 1.54 -11.21 -9.06
N GLY A 166 1.20 -10.83 -7.82
CA GLY A 166 1.82 -11.41 -6.62
C GLY A 166 3.21 -10.87 -6.30
N LEU A 167 3.78 -10.00 -7.13
CA LEU A 167 5.13 -9.43 -6.95
C LEU A 167 5.27 -8.76 -5.59
N THR A 168 4.35 -7.85 -5.24
CA THR A 168 4.41 -7.09 -3.99
C THR A 168 4.29 -7.99 -2.76
N ARG A 169 3.46 -9.04 -2.82
CA ARG A 169 3.37 -10.03 -1.74
C ARG A 169 4.68 -10.78 -1.54
N GLY A 170 5.28 -11.28 -2.63
CA GLY A 170 6.57 -11.98 -2.57
C GLY A 170 7.69 -11.08 -2.04
N ILE A 171 7.70 -9.81 -2.44
CA ILE A 171 8.64 -8.81 -1.93
C ILE A 171 8.45 -8.56 -0.43
N VAL A 172 7.21 -8.43 0.03
CA VAL A 172 6.92 -8.29 1.47
C VAL A 172 7.37 -9.53 2.24
N ASP A 173 7.10 -10.74 1.73
CA ASP A 173 7.52 -12.00 2.37
C ASP A 173 9.05 -12.08 2.50
N ALA A 174 9.80 -11.74 1.44
CA ALA A 174 11.25 -11.69 1.46
C ALA A 174 11.77 -10.61 2.44
N SER A 175 11.19 -9.41 2.39
CA SER A 175 11.59 -8.29 3.25
C SER A 175 11.40 -8.61 4.74
N VAL A 176 10.24 -9.17 5.09
CA VAL A 176 9.94 -9.59 6.47
C VAL A 176 10.92 -10.68 6.91
N THR A 177 11.22 -11.65 6.04
CA THR A 177 12.18 -12.72 6.35
C THR A 177 13.58 -12.16 6.64
N THR A 178 14.08 -11.25 5.81
CA THR A 178 15.38 -10.60 6.05
C THR A 178 15.39 -9.81 7.35
N VAL A 179 14.34 -9.03 7.65
CA VAL A 179 14.28 -8.26 8.90
C VAL A 179 14.15 -9.16 10.13
N SER A 180 13.47 -10.29 10.02
CA SER A 180 13.32 -11.26 11.13
C SER A 180 14.62 -11.95 11.52
N ALA A 181 15.64 -11.92 10.65
CA ALA A 181 16.94 -12.52 10.90
C ALA A 181 17.87 -11.61 11.72
N SER A 182 17.49 -10.36 12.01
CA SER A 182 18.31 -9.43 12.77
C SER A 182 18.21 -9.65 14.28
N SER A 183 19.22 -9.21 15.04
CA SER A 183 19.21 -9.32 16.50
C SER A 183 18.18 -8.42 17.18
N ASP A 184 17.74 -7.37 16.49
CA ASP A 184 16.71 -6.39 16.89
C ASP A 184 15.36 -6.64 16.18
N ALA A 185 15.07 -7.89 15.78
CA ALA A 185 13.97 -8.24 14.89
C ALA A 185 12.61 -7.68 15.33
N ASP A 186 12.28 -7.75 16.62
CA ASP A 186 11.00 -7.25 17.15
C ASP A 186 10.79 -5.76 16.85
N ASP A 187 11.70 -4.91 17.33
CA ASP A 187 11.64 -3.45 17.12
C ASP A 187 11.68 -3.11 15.62
N ALA A 188 12.48 -3.85 14.86
CA ALA A 188 12.61 -3.68 13.42
C ALA A 188 11.30 -3.98 12.66
N LEU A 189 10.63 -5.08 13.00
CA LEU A 189 9.37 -5.49 12.39
C LEU A 189 8.22 -4.55 12.80
N VAL A 190 8.18 -4.13 14.07
CA VAL A 190 7.20 -3.15 14.56
C VAL A 190 7.39 -1.81 13.85
N SER A 191 8.64 -1.33 13.70
CA SER A 191 8.95 -0.12 12.96
C SER A 191 8.59 -0.23 11.48
N MET A 192 8.86 -1.38 10.84
CA MET A 192 8.46 -1.63 9.45
C MET A 192 6.94 -1.52 9.26
N LEU A 193 6.15 -2.18 10.12
CA LEU A 193 4.69 -2.11 10.04
C LEU A 193 4.19 -0.68 10.32
N THR A 194 4.75 -0.01 11.31
CA THR A 194 4.40 1.37 11.67
C THR A 194 4.62 2.31 10.48
N ASP A 195 5.80 2.28 9.86
CA ASP A 195 6.09 3.12 8.69
C ASP A 195 5.18 2.81 7.50
N ALA A 196 4.81 1.53 7.31
CA ALA A 196 3.89 1.13 6.26
C ALA A 196 2.47 1.68 6.50
N VAL A 197 2.00 1.68 7.77
CA VAL A 197 0.74 2.29 8.17
C VAL A 197 0.78 3.82 7.99
N LEU A 198 1.86 4.49 8.39
CA LEU A 198 2.00 5.93 8.24
C LEU A 198 2.05 6.35 6.75
N THR A 199 2.82 5.63 5.93
CA THR A 199 2.87 5.84 4.47
C THR A 199 1.47 5.69 3.86
N TYR A 200 0.71 4.69 4.31
CA TYR A 200 -0.67 4.49 3.87
C TYR A 200 -1.57 5.69 4.21
N GLN A 201 -1.44 6.25 5.41
CA GLN A 201 -2.22 7.42 5.84
C GLN A 201 -1.89 8.66 5.01
N GLU A 202 -0.61 8.90 4.73
CA GLU A 202 -0.16 10.00 3.88
C GLU A 202 -0.74 9.92 2.47
N LEU A 203 -0.73 8.72 1.87
CA LEU A 203 -1.35 8.47 0.56
C LEU A 203 -2.85 8.74 0.56
N THR A 204 -3.52 8.40 1.65
CA THR A 204 -4.96 8.64 1.83
C THR A 204 -5.28 10.13 1.88
N VAL A 205 -4.51 10.90 2.66
CA VAL A 205 -4.65 12.36 2.75
C VAL A 205 -4.34 13.03 1.41
N GLY A 206 -3.23 12.64 0.76
CA GLY A 206 -2.85 13.16 -0.56
C GLY A 206 -3.89 12.89 -1.65
N GLY A 207 -4.47 11.68 -1.66
CA GLY A 207 -5.55 11.30 -2.57
C GLY A 207 -6.85 12.08 -2.33
N ALA A 208 -7.22 12.33 -1.07
CA ALA A 208 -8.39 13.13 -0.74
C ALA A 208 -8.25 14.58 -1.21
N VAL A 209 -7.08 15.19 -1.01
CA VAL A 209 -6.79 16.56 -1.44
C VAL A 209 -6.76 16.69 -2.97
N ALA A 210 -6.26 15.69 -3.70
CA ALA A 210 -6.27 15.67 -5.16
C ALA A 210 -7.70 15.53 -5.72
N SER A 211 -8.52 14.66 -5.10
CA SER A 211 -9.93 14.46 -5.46
C SER A 211 -10.76 15.73 -5.26
N ASP A 212 -10.57 16.45 -4.14
CA ASP A 212 -11.29 17.68 -3.85
C ASP A 212 -10.96 18.81 -4.85
N ARG A 213 -9.67 18.97 -5.21
CA ARG A 213 -9.25 19.93 -6.26
C ARG A 213 -9.87 19.64 -7.63
N SER A 214 -10.07 18.37 -7.98
CA SER A 214 -10.70 17.99 -9.26
C SER A 214 -12.20 18.29 -9.30
N ARG A 215 -12.87 18.39 -8.15
CA ARG A 215 -14.30 18.72 -8.03
C ARG A 215 -14.59 20.23 -8.05
N GLY A 216 -13.60 21.06 -7.70
CA GLY A 216 -13.72 22.53 -7.70
C GLY A 216 -13.76 23.18 -9.08
N THR A 217 -13.40 22.47 -10.15
CA THR A 217 -13.38 22.97 -11.53
C THR A 217 -14.67 22.60 -12.28
N THR A 218 -15.82 23.12 -11.82
CA THR A 218 -17.03 23.11 -12.66
C THR A 218 -17.03 24.41 -13.49
N PRO A 219 -16.95 24.37 -14.83
CA PRO A 219 -17.01 25.59 -15.62
C PRO A 219 -18.43 26.13 -15.56
N GLU A 220 -18.58 27.29 -14.94
CA GLU A 220 -19.81 28.08 -14.95
C GLU A 220 -20.16 28.38 -16.42
N ARG A 221 -21.20 27.73 -16.95
CA ARG A 221 -21.66 27.99 -18.32
C ARG A 221 -22.26 29.38 -18.36
N LEU A 222 -21.47 30.34 -18.82
CA LEU A 222 -21.94 31.68 -19.16
C LEU A 222 -23.04 31.56 -20.23
N HIS A 223 -24.28 31.75 -19.82
CA HIS A 223 -25.44 31.78 -20.71
C HIS A 223 -25.49 33.17 -21.35
N GLY A 224 -25.15 33.25 -22.63
CA GLY A 224 -25.32 34.49 -23.37
C GLY A 224 -24.93 34.36 -24.84
N THR A 225 -25.92 34.35 -25.72
CA THR A 225 -25.79 35.01 -27.03
C THR A 225 -27.18 35.38 -27.57
N PRO A 226 -27.33 36.58 -28.18
CA PRO A 226 -28.61 37.09 -28.66
C PRO A 226 -28.95 36.59 -30.07
N ARG A 227 -30.25 36.54 -30.37
CA ARG A 227 -30.79 36.18 -31.69
C ARG A 227 -30.49 37.28 -32.72
N GLY A 228 -29.81 36.92 -33.80
CA GLY A 228 -29.65 37.73 -35.01
C GLY A 228 -30.30 37.04 -36.21
N THR A 229 -31.23 37.74 -36.83
CA THR A 229 -32.03 37.41 -38.03
C THR A 229 -31.20 37.22 -39.30
N GLY A 230 -31.60 36.27 -40.15
CA GLY A 230 -31.22 36.24 -41.56
C GLY A 230 -32.40 35.82 -42.44
N PRO A 231 -32.59 36.42 -43.63
CA PRO A 231 -33.38 35.81 -44.68
C PRO A 231 -32.51 35.53 -45.92
N ALA A 232 -32.72 34.36 -46.53
CA ALA A 232 -32.75 34.16 -47.98
C ALA A 232 -32.72 32.66 -48.29
N LEU A 233 -33.83 32.10 -48.74
CA LEU A 233 -33.82 30.95 -49.64
C LEU A 233 -34.95 31.15 -50.66
N SER A 234 -34.52 31.57 -51.85
CA SER A 234 -35.27 31.48 -53.09
C SER A 234 -35.18 30.05 -53.60
N VAL A 235 -36.32 29.37 -53.76
CA VAL A 235 -36.44 28.16 -54.57
C VAL A 235 -37.60 28.35 -55.52
N ALA A 236 -37.28 28.46 -56.80
CA ALA A 236 -38.19 28.30 -57.91
C ALA A 236 -38.21 26.83 -58.32
N ALA A 237 -39.40 26.23 -58.41
CA ALA A 237 -39.73 25.18 -59.38
C ALA A 237 -41.24 24.87 -59.37
N ALA A 238 -41.89 25.21 -60.49
CA ALA A 238 -42.94 24.48 -61.20
C ALA A 238 -44.21 23.99 -60.46
N GLN A 239 -45.36 24.54 -60.87
CA GLN A 239 -46.42 23.83 -61.62
C GLN A 239 -47.62 24.76 -61.92
N GLY A 240 -48.12 24.71 -63.16
CA GLY A 240 -49.44 25.23 -63.58
C GLY A 240 -49.40 26.46 -64.45
#